data_AF-A0A920BIJ3-F1
#
_entry.id   AF-A0A920BIJ3-F1
#
_cell.length_a   1.000
_cell.length_b   1.000
_cell.length_c   1.000
_cell.angle_alpha   90.00
_cell.angle_beta   90.00
_cell.angle_gamma   90.00
#
_symmetry.space_group_name_H-M   'P 1'
#
loop_
_entity.id
_entity.type
_entity.pdbx_description
1 polymer ?
#
loop_
_entity_poly.entity_id
_entity_poly.type
_entity_poly.pdbx_seq_one_letter_code
_entity_poly.pdbx_strand_id
1 'polypeptide(L)' 'MAINLGHNELMRIFNTATNNIEDFRPGPIVSIYTCGITPYDATHIGHAATYVTYDVCKDA' A
#
# COMPACT_ATOMS: atom_id res chain seq x y z
N MET A 1 30.84 -9.42 10.11
CA MET A 1 29.95 -8.28 10.42
C MET A 1 28.73 -8.42 9.54
N ALA A 2 27.74 -9.20 9.99
CA ALA A 2 26.51 -9.43 9.25
C ALA A 2 25.50 -8.36 9.67
N ILE A 3 25.09 -7.51 8.74
CA ILE A 3 23.96 -6.60 8.94
C ILE A 3 22.68 -7.44 8.95
N ASN A 4 21.98 -7.41 10.08
CA ASN A 4 20.72 -8.10 10.28
C ASN A 4 19.64 -7.33 9.50
N LEU A 5 19.38 -7.71 8.24
CA LEU A 5 18.20 -7.24 7.52
C LEU A 5 17.01 -8.02 8.08
N GLY A 6 16.42 -7.46 9.14
CA GLY A 6 15.26 -8.00 9.83
C GLY A 6 14.04 -8.08 8.92
N HIS A 7 13.81 -9.25 8.32
CA HIS A 7 12.57 -9.57 7.60
C HIS A 7 11.48 -10.08 8.57
N ASN A 8 11.38 -9.52 9.78
CA ASN A 8 10.41 -9.92 10.79
C ASN A 8 9.66 -8.72 11.42
N GLU A 9 9.58 -7.63 10.68
CA GLU A 9 8.75 -6.48 11.04
C GLU A 9 7.47 -6.56 10.22
N LEU A 10 6.30 -6.51 10.88
CA LEU A 10 5.02 -6.47 10.19
C LEU A 10 4.96 -5.20 9.31
N MET A 11 4.34 -5.29 8.13
CA MET A 11 4.02 -4.11 7.33
C MET A 11 3.23 -3.14 8.21
N ARG A 12 3.55 -1.85 8.16
CA ARG A 12 2.83 -0.81 8.92
C ARG A 12 2.18 0.17 7.96
N ILE A 13 0.88 0.41 8.13
CA ILE A 13 0.07 1.24 7.25
C ILE A 13 -0.51 2.38 8.05
N PHE A 14 -0.55 3.58 7.46
CA PHE A 14 -1.24 4.71 8.04
C PHE A 14 -2.75 4.56 7.86
N ASN A 15 -3.48 4.45 8.96
CA ASN A 15 -4.93 4.34 8.97
C ASN A 15 -5.56 5.73 9.17
N THR A 16 -6.15 6.26 8.10
CA THR A 16 -6.78 7.59 8.12
C THR A 16 -7.95 7.69 9.11
N ALA A 17 -8.67 6.59 9.39
CA ALA A 17 -9.81 6.61 10.31
C ALA A 17 -9.37 6.78 11.78
N THR A 18 -8.18 6.29 12.13
CA THR A 18 -7.61 6.39 13.48
C THR A 18 -6.50 7.44 13.57
N ASN A 19 -6.06 7.98 12.43
CA ASN A 19 -4.95 8.92 12.29
C ASN A 19 -3.62 8.40 12.90
N ASN A 20 -3.37 7.10 12.77
CA ASN A 20 -2.22 6.43 13.37
C ASN A 20 -1.57 5.43 12.39
N ILE A 21 -0.30 5.11 12.64
CA ILE A 21 0.40 4.02 11.95
C ILE A 21 0.13 2.72 12.72
N GLU A 22 -0.46 1.74 12.03
CA GLU A 22 -0.91 0.48 12.61
C GLU A 22 -0.20 -0.70 11.95
N ASP A 23 -0.01 -1.78 12.71
CA ASP A 23 0.57 -3.02 12.19
C ASP A 23 -0.48 -3.76 11.33
N PHE A 24 -0.12 -4.05 10.09
CA PHE A 24 -0.95 -4.81 9.17
C PHE A 24 -0.87 -6.30 9.50
N ARG A 25 -1.97 -6.86 9.99
CA ARG A 25 -2.10 -8.27 10.37
C ARG A 25 -3.09 -8.97 9.43
N PRO A 26 -2.67 -9.35 8.21
CA PRO A 26 -3.57 -9.91 7.21
C PRO A 26 -4.05 -11.31 7.59
N GLY A 27 -5.27 -11.64 7.16
CA GLY A 27 -5.72 -13.02 7.05
C GLY A 27 -5.10 -13.72 5.83
N PRO A 28 -5.43 -15.00 5.58
CA PRO A 28 -4.89 -15.76 4.44
C PRO A 28 -5.29 -15.18 3.08
N ILE A 29 -6.38 -14.39 3.02
CA ILE A 29 -6.83 -13.67 1.84
C ILE A 29 -6.99 -12.21 2.24
N VAL A 30 -6.36 -11.31 1.49
CA VAL A 30 -6.44 -9.86 1.66
C VAL A 30 -7.15 -9.26 0.46
N SER A 31 -8.14 -8.41 0.73
CA SER A 31 -8.80 -7.60 -0.29
C SER A 31 -8.29 -6.17 -0.23
N ILE A 32 -7.90 -5.62 -1.38
CA ILE A 32 -7.47 -4.23 -1.54
C ILE A 32 -8.41 -3.56 -2.54
N TYR A 33 -8.86 -2.34 -2.22
CA TYR A 33 -9.69 -1.53 -3.10
C TYR A 33 -9.08 -0.13 -3.24
N THR A 34 -9.11 0.39 -4.47
CA THR A 34 -8.75 1.77 -4.79
C THR A 34 -9.80 2.34 -5.75
N CYS A 35 -10.09 3.63 -5.61
CA CYS A 35 -10.97 4.31 -6.54
C CYS A 35 -10.36 4.30 -7.95
N GLY A 36 -11.21 4.05 -8.95
CA GLY A 36 -10.81 4.12 -10.36
C GLY A 36 -10.64 5.56 -10.85
N ILE A 37 -10.03 5.71 -12.03
CA ILE A 37 -10.02 6.99 -12.76
C ILE A 37 -11.42 7.30 -13.29
N THR A 38 -11.73 8.59 -13.47
CA THR A 38 -12.82 9.05 -14.34
C THR A 38 -12.26 9.17 -15.76
N PRO A 39 -12.65 8.29 -16.72
CA PRO A 39 -11.93 8.13 -17.99
C PRO A 39 -12.35 9.17 -19.05
N TYR A 40 -12.32 10.45 -18.69
CA TYR A 40 -12.64 11.56 -19.61
C TYR A 40 -11.40 12.17 -20.27
N ASP A 41 -10.20 11.88 -19.76
CA ASP A 41 -8.94 12.39 -20.26
C ASP A 41 -7.80 11.40 -19.99
N ALA A 42 -6.61 11.69 -20.52
CA ALA A 42 -5.40 10.90 -20.35
C ALA A 42 -4.94 10.81 -18.89
N THR A 43 -4.40 9.65 -18.53
CA THR A 43 -3.79 9.40 -17.23
C THR A 43 -2.56 10.30 -17.04
N HIS A 44 -2.60 11.18 -16.06
CA HIS A 44 -1.44 11.99 -15.67
C HIS A 44 -0.64 11.35 -14.53
N ILE A 45 0.51 11.93 -14.19
CA ILE A 45 1.43 11.38 -13.18
C ILE A 45 0.78 11.19 -11.80
N GLY A 46 -0.17 12.04 -11.41
CA GLY A 46 -0.94 11.84 -10.18
C GLY A 46 -1.71 10.53 -10.11
N HIS A 47 -2.36 10.09 -11.21
CA HIS A 47 -3.00 8.78 -11.26
C HIS A 47 -1.95 7.65 -11.20
N ALA A 48 -0.84 7.80 -11.91
CA ALA A 48 0.25 6.81 -11.90
C ALA A 48 0.85 6.63 -10.50
N ALA A 49 1.09 7.71 -9.76
CA ALA A 49 1.62 7.66 -8.39
C ALA A 49 0.71 6.89 -7.44
N THR A 50 -0.60 7.10 -7.54
CA THR A 50 -1.60 6.34 -6.77
C THR A 50 -1.50 4.86 -7.09
N TYR A 51 -1.57 4.48 -8.37
CA TYR A 51 -1.59 3.06 -8.74
C TYR A 51 -0.26 2.34 -8.46
N VAL A 52 0.89 2.99 -8.64
CA VAL A 52 2.20 2.42 -8.26
C VAL A 52 2.28 2.18 -6.76
N THR A 53 1.70 3.07 -5.93
CA THR A 53 1.65 2.87 -4.48
C THR A 53 0.86 1.61 -4.13
N TYR A 54 -0.32 1.42 -4.74
CA TYR A 54 -1.14 0.21 -4.52
C TYR A 54 -0.53 -1.06 -5.10
N ASP A 55 0.25 -0.96 -6.18
CA ASP A 55 1.01 -2.07 -6.77
C ASP A 55 2.09 -2.56 -5.80
N VAL A 56 2.89 -1.64 -5.24
CA VAL A 56 3.86 -1.97 -4.19
C VAL A 56 3.17 -2.58 -2.96
N CYS A 57 2.02 -2.05 -2.53
CA CYS A 57 1.27 -2.62 -1.40
C CYS A 57 0.71 -4.02 -1.67
N LYS A 58 0.43 -4.36 -2.93
CA LYS A 58 -0.06 -5.68 -3.33
C LYS A 58 1.07 -6.72 -3.36
N ASP A 59 2.27 -6.29 -3.74
CA ASP A 59 3.43 -7.17 -3.92
C ASP A 59 4.32 -7.30 -2.66
N ALA A 60 4.03 -6.52 -1.62
CA ALA A 60 4.75 -6.53 -0.33
C ALA A 60 4.15 -7.53 0.68
#